data_AF-A0A534UJ20-F1
#
_entry.id   AF-A0A534UJ20-F1
#
_cell.length_a   1.000
_cell.length_b   1.000
_cell.length_c   1.000
_cell.angle_alpha   90.00
_cell.angle_beta   90.00
_cell.angle_gamma   90.00
#
_symmetry.space_group_name_H-M   'P 1'
#
loop_
_entity.id
_entity.type
_entity.pdbx_description
1 polymer ?
#
loop_
_entity_poly.entity_id
_entity_poly.type
_entity_poly.pdbx_seq_one_letter_code
_entity_poly.pdbx_strand_id
1 'polypeptide(L)' 'MAEWIEVPAHRIYVICARELRDGFDYIRENGRPTARGENPYRLVRKKDGKVFKLARFIPQYSRVHDYTALEEI' A
#
# COMPACT_ATOMS: atom_id res chain seq x y z
N MET A 1 10.26 4.16 -7.45
CA MET A 1 11.09 2.95 -7.27
C MET A 1 10.24 2.02 -6.43
N ALA A 2 9.98 0.82 -6.94
CA ALA A 2 9.11 -0.13 -6.29
C ALA A 2 9.83 -1.46 -6.12
N GLU A 3 9.75 -2.02 -4.91
CA GLU A 3 10.44 -3.24 -4.53
C GLU A 3 9.44 -4.26 -3.99
N TRP A 4 9.67 -5.53 -4.28
CA TRP A 4 8.90 -6.64 -3.75
C TRP A 4 9.73 -7.38 -2.71
N ILE A 5 9.16 -7.56 -1.52
CA ILE A 5 9.75 -8.39 -0.47
C ILE A 5 8.83 -9.60 -0.27
N GLU A 6 9.37 -10.79 -0.48
CA GLU A 6 8.68 -12.05 -0.22
C GLU A 6 8.96 -12.48 1.22
N VAL A 7 7.91 -12.59 2.02
CA VAL A 7 7.94 -13.11 3.38
C VAL A 7 7.07 -14.37 3.37
N PRO A 8 7.37 -15.43 4.16
CA PRO A 8 6.49 -16.60 4.20
C PRO A 8 5.03 -16.20 4.43
N ALA A 9 4.14 -16.62 3.51
CA ALA A 9 2.72 -16.27 3.45
C ALA A 9 2.35 -14.79 3.17
N HIS A 10 3.31 -13.89 2.92
CA HIS A 10 3.03 -12.49 2.63
C HIS A 10 3.85 -11.96 1.45
N ARG A 11 3.21 -11.14 0.62
CA ARG A 11 3.87 -10.44 -0.49
C ARG A 11 3.80 -8.93 -0.25
N ILE A 12 4.94 -8.34 0.07
CA ILE A 12 5.04 -6.92 0.42
C ILE A 12 5.52 -6.11 -0.77
N TYR A 13 4.79 -5.06 -1.09
CA TYR A 13 5.11 -4.08 -2.12
C TYR A 13 5.51 -2.76 -1.48
N VAL A 14 6.79 -2.41 -1.57
CA VAL A 14 7.31 -1.13 -1.10
C VAL A 14 7.26 -0.14 -2.25
N ILE A 15 6.57 0.97 -2.04
CA ILE A 15 6.28 1.96 -3.08
C ILE A 15 6.45 3.38 -2.54
N CYS A 16 6.84 4.33 -3.39
CA CYS A 16 6.94 5.71 -2.94
C CYS A 16 5.57 6.39 -2.77
N ALA A 17 5.51 7.41 -1.93
CA ALA A 17 4.30 8.16 -1.61
C ALA A 17 3.62 8.77 -2.85
N ARG A 18 4.41 9.16 -3.87
CA ARG A 18 3.89 9.68 -5.14
C ARG A 18 3.20 8.59 -5.95
N GLU A 19 3.85 7.45 -6.13
CA GLU A 19 3.30 6.31 -6.87
C GLU A 19 2.04 5.75 -6.15
N LEU A 20 2.02 5.77 -4.82
CA LEU A 20 0.85 5.40 -4.02
C LEU A 20 -0.33 6.38 -4.23
N ARG A 21 -0.05 7.69 -4.26
CA ARG A 21 -1.08 8.72 -4.45
C ARG A 21 -1.72 8.62 -5.84
N ASP A 22 -0.89 8.47 -6.87
CA ASP A 22 -1.35 8.60 -8.26
C ASP A 22 -1.90 7.25 -8.78
N GLY A 23 -1.34 6.13 -8.28
CA GLY A 23 -1.61 4.78 -8.80
C GLY A 23 -2.67 3.97 -8.07
N PHE A 24 -3.24 4.45 -6.97
CA PHE A 24 -4.17 3.67 -6.14
C PHE A 24 -5.47 4.42 -5.81
N ASP A 25 -6.54 3.65 -5.69
CA ASP A 25 -7.80 4.08 -5.07
C ASP A 25 -7.85 3.59 -3.62
N TYR A 26 -8.33 4.45 -2.73
CA TYR A 26 -8.36 4.20 -1.29
C TYR A 26 -9.79 3.87 -0.91
N ILE A 27 -10.01 2.72 -0.27
CA ILE A 27 -11.33 2.18 0.03
C ILE A 27 -11.46 1.98 1.54
N ARG A 28 -12.54 2.50 2.13
CA ARG A 28 -12.88 2.23 3.54
C ARG A 28 -13.45 0.84 3.70
N GLU A 29 -13.61 0.40 4.95
CA GLU A 29 -14.20 -0.88 5.29
C GLU A 29 -15.62 -1.06 4.72
N ASN A 30 -16.40 0.04 4.69
CA ASN A 30 -17.74 0.06 4.11
C ASN A 30 -17.77 0.08 2.56
N GLY A 31 -16.62 -0.08 1.90
CA GLY A 31 -16.51 -0.12 0.43
C GLY A 31 -16.53 1.25 -0.26
N ARG A 32 -16.67 2.36 0.49
CA ARG A 32 -16.68 3.70 -0.11
C ARG A 32 -15.26 4.22 -0.37
N PRO A 33 -15.05 5.03 -1.43
CA PRO A 33 -13.81 5.75 -1.64
C PRO A 33 -13.47 6.67 -0.44
N THR A 34 -12.19 6.83 -0.17
CA THR A 34 -11.66 7.71 0.88
C THR A 34 -10.48 8.52 0.35
N ALA A 35 -10.11 9.60 1.03
CA ALA A 35 -8.95 10.39 0.65
C ALA A 35 -7.67 9.87 1.32
N ARG A 36 -6.52 10.20 0.71
CA ARG A 36 -5.20 10.01 1.32
C ARG A 36 -5.09 10.82 2.62
N GLY A 37 -4.79 10.17 3.73
CA GLY A 37 -4.72 10.77 5.08
C GLY A 37 -5.78 10.26 6.03
N GLU A 38 -6.83 9.63 5.51
CA GLU A 38 -7.74 8.79 6.28
C GLU A 38 -7.23 7.35 6.30
N ASN A 39 -7.45 6.61 7.39
CA ASN A 39 -6.95 5.24 7.54
C ASN A 39 -7.71 4.29 6.58
N PRO A 40 -7.13 3.92 5.43
CA PRO A 40 -7.84 3.16 4.41
C PRO A 40 -7.86 1.68 4.80
N TYR A 41 -8.98 1.00 4.54
CA TYR A 41 -9.08 -0.44 4.77
C TYR A 41 -8.41 -1.23 3.64
N ARG A 42 -8.59 -0.78 2.39
CA ARG A 42 -8.02 -1.39 1.18
C ARG A 42 -7.48 -0.32 0.24
N LEU A 43 -6.47 -0.71 -0.53
CA LEU A 43 -5.82 0.08 -1.57
C LEU A 43 -5.90 -0.71 -2.87
N VAL A 44 -6.56 -0.17 -3.88
CA VAL A 44 -6.76 -0.85 -5.17
C VAL A 44 -5.85 -0.20 -6.21
N ARG A 45 -4.94 -0.96 -6.81
CA ARG A 45 -4.03 -0.44 -7.81
C ARG A 45 -4.76 -0.23 -9.13
N LYS A 46 -4.80 1.00 -9.63
CA LYS A 46 -5.53 1.38 -10.86
C LYS A 46 -5.07 0.62 -12.11
N LYS A 47 -3.79 0.25 -12.17
CA LYS A 47 -3.20 -0.42 -13.35
C LYS A 47 -3.80 -1.79 -13.62
N ASP A 48 -4.06 -2.57 -12.58
CA ASP A 48 -4.44 -3.99 -12.71
C ASP A 48 -5.48 -4.47 -11.70
N GLY A 49 -6.07 -3.56 -10.93
CA GLY A 49 -7.13 -3.87 -9.97
C GLY A 49 -6.66 -4.66 -8.74
N LYS A 50 -5.36 -4.93 -8.60
CA LYS A 50 -4.83 -5.67 -7.44
C LYS A 50 -5.13 -4.94 -6.14
N VAL A 51 -5.48 -5.70 -5.12
CA VAL A 51 -5.89 -5.18 -3.82
C VAL A 51 -4.79 -5.36 -2.80
N PHE A 52 -4.60 -4.34 -1.99
CA PHE A 52 -3.60 -4.31 -0.95
C PHE A 52 -4.18 -3.75 0.34
N LYS A 53 -3.52 -4.04 1.45
CA LYS A 53 -3.68 -3.34 2.74
C LYS A 53 -2.35 -2.73 3.16
N LEU A 54 -2.35 -1.80 4.11
CA LEU A 54 -1.11 -1.33 4.71
C LEU A 54 -0.41 -2.50 5.42
N ALA A 55 0.86 -2.72 5.11
CA ALA A 55 1.64 -3.77 5.73
C ALA A 55 1.87 -3.43 7.22
N ARG A 56 1.46 -4.33 8.11
CA ARG A 56 1.73 -4.18 9.56
C ARG A 56 3.19 -4.49 9.91
N PHE A 57 3.81 -5.35 9.12
CA PHE A 57 5.23 -5.68 9.22
C PHE A 57 6.02 -4.68 8.39
N ILE A 58 6.57 -3.65 9.04
CA ILE A 58 7.59 -2.82 8.41
C ILE A 58 8.90 -3.11 9.16
N PRO A 59 9.90 -3.77 8.54
CA PRO A 59 11.25 -3.72 9.10
C PRO A 59 11.64 -2.23 9.17
N GLN A 60 12.27 -1.80 10.27
CA GLN A 60 12.61 -0.40 10.53
C GLN A 60 13.52 0.18 9.42
N TYR A 61 12.96 0.52 8.26
CA TYR A 61 13.60 1.30 7.22
C TYR A 61 13.52 2.76 7.67
N SER A 62 14.35 3.09 8.65
CA SER A 62 14.44 4.36 9.38
C SER A 62 14.90 5.55 8.52
N ARG A 63 14.86 5.45 7.19
CA ARG A 63 15.42 6.47 6.29
C ARG A 63 14.46 7.12 5.31
N VAL A 64 13.20 6.74 5.23
CA VAL A 64 12.38 7.31 4.14
C VAL A 64 10.95 7.58 4.56
N HIS A 65 10.69 8.84 4.87
CA HIS A 65 9.33 9.40 4.94
C HIS A 65 8.61 9.34 3.58
N ASP A 66 9.30 8.94 2.50
CA ASP A 66 8.79 8.90 1.13
C ASP A 66 8.36 7.50 0.65
N TYR A 67 8.50 6.44 1.44
CA TYR A 67 8.05 5.08 1.05
C TYR A 67 6.95 4.53 1.97
N THR A 68 6.13 3.64 1.43
CA THR A 68 5.05 2.96 2.12
C THR A 68 5.07 1.48 1.74
N ALA A 69 4.89 0.60 2.72
CA ALA A 69 4.81 -0.84 2.50
C ALA A 69 3.35 -1.29 2.44
N LEU A 70 2.99 -2.00 1.38
CA LEU A 70 1.67 -2.57 1.15
C LEU A 70 1.74 -4.09 1.14
N GLU A 71 0.74 -4.77 1.67
CA GLU A 71 0.62 -6.22 1.61
C GLU A 71 -0.48 -6.58 0.61
N GLU A 72 -0.16 -7.40 -0.40
CA GLU A 72 -1.12 -7.91 -1.39
C GLU A 72 -2.08 -8.90 -0.72
N ILE A 73 -3.39 -8.79 -1.00
CA ILE A 73 -4.46 -9.64 -0.44
C ILE A 73 -5.33 -10.29 -1.52
#